data_AF-A0A954WL93-F1
#
_entry.id   AF-A0A954WL93-F1
#
_cell.length_a   1.000
_cell.length_b   1.000
_cell.length_c   1.000
_cell.angle_alpha   90.00
_cell.angle_beta   90.00
_cell.angle_gamma   90.00
#
_symmetry.space_group_name_H-M   'P 1'
#
loop_
_entity.id
_entity.type
_entity.pdbx_description
1 polymer ?
#
loop_
_entity_poly.entity_id
_entity_poly.type
_entity_poly.pdbx_seq_one_letter_code
_entity_poly.pdbx_strand_id
1 'polypeptide(L)'
;SQFETFDMKPGRPTGGLFRPISTNVPGTQICELMPKMAQQMDKIAVIRSMRTSEVDHPGGIYLMHTGYRPTPNVRFPEVGSIVAKYRG
;
A
#
# COMPACT_ATOMS: atom_id res chain seq x y z
N SER A 1 12.68 2.23 -2.52
CA SER A 1 12.01 0.94 -2.31
C SER A 1 10.64 1.12 -1.64
N GLN A 2 9.68 0.20 -1.80
CA GLN A 2 8.32 0.31 -1.20
C GLN A 2 8.35 0.36 0.34
N PHE A 3 9.25 -0.40 0.97
CA PHE A 3 9.35 -0.45 2.44
C PHE A 3 9.86 0.85 3.07
N GLU A 4 10.48 1.75 2.30
CA GLU A 4 11.08 2.98 2.85
C GLU A 4 10.05 4.09 3.11
N THR A 5 8.79 3.91 2.73
CA THR A 5 7.73 4.92 2.88
C THR A 5 7.06 4.82 4.25
N PHE A 6 6.24 3.78 4.46
CA PHE A 6 5.40 3.59 5.65
C PHE A 6 5.81 2.38 6.51
N ASP A 7 6.78 1.57 6.09
CA ASP A 7 7.24 0.35 6.80
C ASP A 7 8.77 0.26 6.87
N MET A 8 9.38 1.35 7.32
CA MET A 8 10.84 1.44 7.41
C MET A 8 11.41 0.36 8.32
N LYS A 9 12.58 -0.16 7.96
CA LYS A 9 13.28 -1.23 8.70
C LYS A 9 14.63 -0.70 9.25
N PRO A 10 14.63 0.29 10.16
CA PRO A 10 15.87 0.87 10.67
C PRO A 10 16.74 -0.19 11.34
N GLY A 11 18.06 -0.13 11.14
CA GLY A 11 19.03 -1.04 11.74
C GLY A 11 19.07 -2.45 11.16
N ARG A 12 18.25 -2.76 10.14
CA ARG A 12 18.34 -4.04 9.42
C ARG A 12 19.34 -3.95 8.27
N PRO A 13 20.08 -5.03 7.94
CA PRO A 13 20.92 -5.07 6.74
C PRO A 13 20.14 -4.85 5.44
N THR A 14 18.86 -5.24 5.42
CA THR A 14 17.93 -5.03 4.31
C THR A 14 17.14 -3.73 4.44
N GLY A 15 17.47 -2.89 5.42
CA GLY A 15 16.88 -1.58 5.62
C GLY A 15 17.24 -0.61 4.51
N GLY A 16 16.42 0.43 4.39
CA GLY A 16 16.65 1.53 3.45
C GLY A 16 17.72 2.51 3.92
N LEU A 17 18.08 3.45 3.03
CA LEU A 17 19.07 4.49 3.33
C LEU A 17 18.49 5.64 4.18
N PHE A 18 17.17 5.83 4.11
CA PHE A 18 16.50 6.96 4.74
C PHE A 18 16.20 6.73 6.21
N ARG A 19 16.08 7.83 6.95
CA ARG A 19 15.79 7.84 8.39
C ARG A 19 14.28 7.97 8.67
N PRO A 20 13.79 7.38 9.77
CA PRO A 20 12.44 7.63 10.24
C PRO A 20 12.31 9.02 10.86
N ILE A 21 11.14 9.63 10.72
CA ILE A 21 10.70 10.82 11.45
C ILE A 21 9.42 10.51 12.23
N SER A 22 9.24 11.18 13.36
CA SER A 22 8.00 11.12 14.14
C SER A 22 6.84 11.77 13.39
N THR A 23 5.65 11.25 13.61
CA THR A 23 4.40 11.75 13.02
C THR A 23 3.57 12.45 14.10
N ASN A 24 2.45 13.06 13.71
CA ASN A 24 1.50 13.63 14.67
C ASN A 24 0.72 12.58 15.49
N VAL A 25 0.92 11.28 15.20
CA VAL A 25 0.39 10.16 16.00
C VAL A 25 1.53 9.56 16.83
N PRO A 26 1.45 9.60 18.18
CA PRO A 26 2.48 9.03 19.06
C PRO A 26 2.81 7.58 18.73
N GLY A 27 4.10 7.24 18.74
CA GLY A 27 4.60 5.90 18.42
C GLY A 27 4.61 5.54 16.93
N THR A 28 4.12 6.40 16.04
CA THR A 28 4.15 6.18 14.59
C THR A 28 5.26 6.99 13.92
N GLN A 29 6.04 6.32 13.07
CA GLN A 29 7.12 6.91 12.29
C GLN A 29 7.02 6.53 10.80
N ILE A 30 7.43 7.46 9.92
CA ILE A 30 7.50 7.27 8.47
C ILE A 30 8.79 7.90 7.91
N CYS A 31 9.02 7.77 6.60
CA CYS A 31 10.20 8.33 5.92
C CYS A 31 10.42 9.83 6.15
N GLU A 32 11.68 10.24 6.39
CA GLU A 32 12.07 11.66 6.48
C GLU A 32 11.72 12.48 5.24
N LEU A 33 11.59 11.83 4.08
CA LEU A 33 11.18 12.47 2.82
C LEU A 33 9.68 12.77 2.73
N MET A 34 8.89 12.42 3.75
CA MET A 34 7.43 12.57 3.77
C MET A 34 6.94 13.49 4.90
N PRO A 35 7.53 14.68 5.14
CA PRO A 35 7.19 15.51 6.30
C PRO A 35 5.74 16.00 6.29
N LYS A 36 5.18 16.31 5.11
CA LYS A 36 3.76 16.71 4.99
C LYS A 36 2.81 15.55 5.31
N MET A 37 3.19 14.32 4.96
CA MET A 37 2.41 13.14 5.31
C MET A 37 2.47 12.87 6.82
N ALA A 38 3.63 13.06 7.44
CA ALA A 38 3.82 12.85 8.86
C ALA A 38 2.90 13.73 9.72
N GLN A 39 2.51 14.91 9.20
CA GLN A 39 1.56 15.84 9.84
C GLN A 39 0.09 15.46 9.65
N GLN A 40 -0.22 14.44 8.84
CA GLN A 40 -1.58 14.01 8.52
C GLN A 40 -1.83 12.53 8.90
N MET A 41 -0.95 11.93 9.69
CA MET A 41 -1.03 10.50 10.01
C MET A 41 -2.24 10.14 10.88
N ASP A 42 -2.80 11.11 11.60
CA ASP A 42 -4.08 10.99 12.32
C ASP A 42 -5.27 10.69 11.38
N LYS A 43 -5.12 10.94 10.08
CA LYS A 43 -6.14 10.70 9.05
C LYS A 43 -5.87 9.45 8.20
N ILE A 44 -4.83 8.69 8.53
CA ILE A 44 -4.33 7.61 7.67
C ILE A 44 -4.32 6.29 8.43
N ALA A 45 -4.92 5.27 7.82
CA ALA A 45 -4.79 3.89 8.28
C ALA A 45 -3.66 3.18 7.51
N VAL A 46 -2.60 2.78 8.20
CA VAL A 46 -1.50 2.02 7.59
C VAL A 46 -1.74 0.53 7.75
N ILE A 47 -1.95 -0.17 6.63
CA ILE A 47 -2.11 -1.63 6.59
C ILE A 47 -0.78 -2.27 6.18
N ARG A 48 -0.10 -2.95 7.12
CA ARG A 48 1.20 -3.63 6.88
C ARG A 48 1.08 -5.15 6.72
N SER A 49 -0.14 -5.67 6.78
CA SER A 49 -0.43 -7.11 6.72
C SER A 49 -0.73 -7.61 5.30
N MET A 50 -0.73 -6.73 4.29
CA MET A 50 -1.05 -7.11 2.91
C MET A 50 0.03 -8.06 2.36
N ARG A 51 -0.41 -9.23 1.89
CA ARG A 51 0.42 -10.22 1.23
C ARG A 51 -0.37 -10.82 0.08
N THR A 52 0.29 -10.97 -1.07
CA THR A 52 -0.27 -11.65 -2.25
C THR A 52 0.63 -12.83 -2.64
N SER A 53 0.13 -13.68 -3.53
CA SER A 53 0.90 -14.73 -4.20
C SER A 53 1.19 -14.39 -5.66
N GLU A 54 0.81 -13.20 -6.12
CA GLU A 54 1.08 -12.74 -7.48
C GLU A 54 2.59 -12.50 -7.62
N VAL A 55 3.15 -12.97 -8.73
CA VAL A 55 4.60 -13.00 -8.95
C VAL A 55 5.10 -11.83 -9.79
N ASP A 56 4.20 -11.09 -10.41
CA ASP A 56 4.51 -10.00 -11.32
C ASP A 56 3.61 -8.77 -11.11
N HIS A 57 4.02 -7.65 -11.71
CA HIS A 57 3.27 -6.40 -11.63
C HIS A 57 1.87 -6.50 -12.28
N PRO A 58 1.70 -7.06 -13.49
CA PRO A 58 0.39 -7.21 -14.11
C PRO A 58 -0.63 -8.02 -13.29
N GLY A 59 -0.22 -9.18 -12.75
CA GLY A 59 -1.10 -10.01 -11.91
C GLY A 59 -1.50 -9.29 -10.62
N GLY A 60 -0.54 -8.61 -9.99
CA GLY A 60 -0.79 -7.78 -8.81
C GLY A 60 -1.80 -6.65 -9.06
N ILE A 61 -1.66 -5.92 -10.18
CA ILE A 61 -2.60 -4.85 -10.56
C ILE A 61 -4.02 -5.43 -10.70
N TYR A 62 -4.16 -6.53 -11.45
CA TYR A 62 -5.45 -7.15 -11.68
C TYR A 62 -6.10 -7.61 -10.37
N LEU A 63 -5.32 -8.26 -9.49
CA LEU A 63 -5.80 -8.70 -8.18
C LEU A 63 -6.25 -7.52 -7.31
N MET A 64 -5.47 -6.44 -7.27
CA MET A 64 -5.81 -5.27 -6.44
C MET A 64 -7.06 -4.54 -6.93
N HIS A 65 -7.29 -4.50 -8.24
CA HIS A 65 -8.41 -3.76 -8.83
C HIS A 65 -9.71 -4.57 -8.93
N THR A 66 -9.61 -5.90 -9.02
CA THR A 66 -10.78 -6.77 -9.21
C THR A 66 -11.08 -7.65 -7.99
N GLY A 67 -10.09 -7.92 -7.13
CA GLY A 67 -10.20 -8.89 -6.04
C GLY A 67 -10.03 -10.35 -6.47
N TYR A 68 -9.76 -10.62 -7.74
CA TYR A 68 -9.62 -11.97 -8.30
C TYR A 68 -8.25 -12.19 -8.91
N ARG A 69 -7.79 -13.44 -8.92
CA ARG A 69 -6.62 -13.80 -9.73
C ARG A 69 -6.99 -13.83 -11.22
N PRO A 70 -6.07 -13.50 -12.13
CA PRO A 70 -6.29 -13.65 -13.56
C PRO A 70 -6.66 -15.09 -13.92
N THR A 71 -7.68 -15.26 -14.76
CA THR A 71 -8.03 -16.55 -15.37
C THR A 71 -8.17 -16.38 -16.88
N PRO A 72 -7.91 -17.41 -17.70
CA PRO A 72 -8.02 -17.29 -19.15
C PRO A 72 -9.45 -17.00 -19.64
N ASN A 73 -10.45 -17.44 -18.88
CA ASN A 73 -11.83 -17.56 -19.36
C ASN A 73 -12.74 -16.42 -18.88
N VAL A 74 -12.33 -15.67 -17.86
CA VAL A 74 -13.18 -14.62 -17.26
C VAL A 74 -12.34 -13.38 -17.00
N ARG A 75 -12.84 -12.24 -17.50
CA ARG A 75 -12.39 -10.91 -17.10
C ARG A 75 -13.37 -10.34 -16.09
N PHE A 76 -12.90 -10.16 -14.86
CA PHE A 76 -13.69 -9.56 -13.80
C PHE A 76 -13.71 -8.03 -13.95
N PRO A 77 -14.84 -7.37 -13.65
CA PRO A 77 -14.89 -5.92 -13.63
C PRO A 77 -14.05 -5.37 -12.47
N GLU A 78 -13.46 -4.19 -12.65
CA GLU A 78 -12.83 -3.48 -11.55
C GLU A 78 -13.88 -2.99 -10.53
N VAL A 79 -13.46 -2.79 -9.29
CA VAL A 79 -14.34 -2.33 -8.19
C VAL A 79 -15.10 -1.05 -8.57
N GLY A 80 -14.48 -0.13 -9.32
CA GLY A 80 -15.13 1.10 -9.78
C GLY A 80 -16.36 0.83 -10.66
N SER A 81 -16.28 -0.11 -11.61
CA SER A 81 -17.39 -0.49 -12.49
C SER A 81 -18.54 -1.14 -11.72
N ILE A 82 -18.22 -1.92 -10.69
CA ILE A 82 -19.22 -2.52 -9.80
C ILE A 82 -19.98 -1.42 -9.06
N VAL A 83 -19.26 -0.48 -8.44
CA VAL A 83 -19.89 0.63 -7.71
C VAL A 83 -20.78 1.47 -8.63
N ALA A 84 -20.30 1.84 -9.82
CA ALA A 84 -21.08 2.62 -10.79
C ALA A 84 -22.39 1.92 -11.20
N LYS A 85 -22.39 0.59 -11.33
CA LYS A 85 -23.60 -0.17 -11.65
C LYS A 85 -24.64 -0.17 -10.51
N TYR A 86 -24.19 -0.22 -9.25
CA TYR A 86 -25.09 -0.39 -8.09
C TYR A 86 -25.41 0.91 -7.35
N ARG A 87 -24.66 1.99 -7.59
CA ARG A 87 -24.82 3.30 -6.92
C ARG A 87 -24.87 4.47 -7.90
N GLY A 88 -25.07 4.20 -9.18
CA GLY A 88 -25.31 5.21 -10.23
C GLY A 88 -26.73 5.73 -10.19
#